data_AF-A0A661RLT0-F1
#
_entry.id   AF-A0A661RLT0-F1
#
_cell.length_a   1.000
_cell.length_b   1.000
_cell.length_c   1.000
_cell.angle_alpha   90.00
_cell.angle_beta   90.00
_cell.angle_gamma   90.00
#
_symmetry.space_group_name_H-M   'P 1'
#
loop_
_entity.id
_entity.type
_entity.pdbx_description
1 polymer ?
#
loop_
_entity_poly.entity_id
_entity_poly.type
_entity_poly.pdbx_seq_one_letter_code
_entity_poly.pdbx_strand_id
1 'polypeptide(L)'
;MIKPNTSKGHRQKTGELLVDEGLVNPADIKQVLAIQEQGRASLARSKNRLFGMILCDLNLITPIDNYCVLEKHGKLITLEDFLIQKKLVSSFLVEKIQARSIELNIPFMSLLLEDGIIPKTLLQQIVFDLFHIPFRSISNIVFSKHSRTELCFVINKIQAREHKVIPLILKGNTLLCGIADPQKLSFIRELNNQFPQYRFKTMFISFSGFTWFYKMLYEEAWAPEKPREKLVDLSLLLKFCVTIADPVNERKAVLAFYKRYEQVRSLVGYAAQGDRKKMFQTFVAEYHGKIRQKYHCRSIEFSLKKEKNHLRIMAFPKDQVE
;
A
#
# COMPACT_ATOMS: atom_id res chain seq x y z
N MET A 1 -24.53 -28.12 17.25
CA MET A 1 -23.81 -27.78 18.50
C MET A 1 -22.32 -27.74 18.23
N ILE A 2 -21.76 -26.54 18.07
CA ILE A 2 -20.32 -26.33 17.84
C ILE A 2 -19.76 -25.74 19.13
N LYS A 3 -18.80 -26.42 19.75
CA LYS A 3 -18.18 -26.01 21.01
C LYS A 3 -17.40 -24.70 20.81
N PRO A 4 -17.47 -23.75 21.77
CA PRO A 4 -16.69 -22.51 21.70
C PRO A 4 -15.22 -22.81 21.99
N ASN A 5 -14.36 -22.42 21.05
CA ASN A 5 -12.91 -22.53 21.20
C ASN A 5 -12.46 -21.47 22.21
N THR A 6 -12.18 -21.91 23.44
CA THR A 6 -11.69 -21.08 24.54
C THR A 6 -10.16 -21.14 24.55
N SER A 7 -9.51 -20.33 23.71
CA SER A 7 -8.15 -19.88 23.99
C SER A 7 -8.21 -18.41 24.40
N LYS A 8 -7.98 -18.15 25.69
CA LYS A 8 -7.59 -16.82 26.19
C LYS A 8 -6.16 -16.54 25.70
N GLY A 9 -5.99 -16.41 24.39
CA GLY A 9 -4.77 -15.92 23.77
C GLY A 9 -4.69 -14.41 23.98
N HIS A 10 -3.51 -13.91 24.33
CA HIS A 10 -3.25 -12.49 24.47
C HIS A 10 -3.72 -11.77 23.18
N ARG A 11 -4.80 -10.98 23.25
CA ARG A 11 -5.30 -10.24 22.10
C ARG A 11 -4.29 -9.12 21.82
N GLN A 12 -3.29 -9.42 21.01
CA GLN A 12 -2.19 -8.50 20.66
C GLN A 12 -2.76 -7.14 20.29
N LYS A 13 -2.10 -6.04 20.67
CA LYS A 13 -2.55 -4.66 20.35
C LYS A 13 -2.16 -4.28 18.92
N THR A 14 -2.80 -3.27 18.34
CA THR A 14 -2.53 -2.89 16.93
C THR A 14 -1.07 -2.48 16.71
N GLY A 15 -0.46 -1.79 17.67
CA GLY A 15 0.96 -1.45 17.59
C GLY A 15 1.87 -2.69 17.57
N GLU A 16 1.58 -3.71 18.37
CA GLU A 16 2.34 -4.97 18.41
C GLU A 16 2.26 -5.69 17.06
N LEU A 17 1.08 -5.76 16.45
CA LEU A 17 0.89 -6.36 15.13
C LEU A 17 1.72 -5.66 14.03
N LEU A 18 1.78 -4.33 14.07
CA LEU A 18 2.57 -3.56 13.09
C LEU A 18 4.08 -3.75 13.28
N VAL A 19 4.53 -3.98 14.51
CA VAL A 19 5.93 -4.36 14.81
C VAL A 19 6.23 -5.77 14.32
N ASP A 20 5.32 -6.72 14.55
CA ASP A 20 5.48 -8.12 14.11
C ASP A 20 5.53 -8.23 12.58
N GLU A 21 4.77 -7.38 11.87
CA GLU A 21 4.81 -7.25 10.41
C GLU A 21 6.05 -6.47 9.90
N GLY A 22 6.87 -5.92 10.80
CA GLY A 22 8.10 -5.19 10.48
C GLY A 22 7.87 -3.83 9.82
N LEU A 23 6.68 -3.24 9.99
CA LEU A 23 6.33 -1.94 9.40
C LEU A 23 6.80 -0.77 10.25
N VAL A 24 6.91 -0.97 11.57
CA VAL A 24 7.33 0.03 12.55
C VAL A 24 8.17 -0.63 13.64
N ASN A 25 8.96 0.16 14.35
CA ASN A 25 9.73 -0.31 15.50
C ASN A 25 9.07 0.09 16.84
N PRO A 26 9.49 -0.49 17.98
CA PRO A 26 8.90 -0.16 19.28
C PRO A 26 9.05 1.32 19.71
N ALA A 27 10.07 2.04 19.23
CA ALA A 27 10.23 3.47 19.52
C ALA A 27 9.17 4.31 18.80
N ASP A 28 8.86 3.97 17.53
CA ASP A 28 7.78 4.58 16.76
C ASP A 28 6.43 4.43 17.49
N ILE A 29 6.17 3.24 18.05
CA ILE A 29 4.95 2.97 18.83
C ILE A 29 4.85 3.90 20.05
N LYS A 30 5.94 4.07 20.80
CA LYS A 30 5.97 4.97 21.96
C LYS A 30 5.66 6.42 21.57
N GLN A 31 6.25 6.89 20.48
CA GLN A 31 5.99 8.23 19.96
C GLN A 31 4.51 8.41 19.60
N VAL A 32 3.92 7.45 18.89
CA VAL A 32 2.52 7.51 18.46
C VAL A 32 1.56 7.49 19.66
N LEU A 33 1.84 6.67 20.67
CA LEU A 33 1.05 6.63 21.90
C LEU A 33 1.12 7.97 22.65
N ALA A 34 2.29 8.59 22.76
CA ALA A 34 2.44 9.90 23.38
C ALA A 34 1.59 10.98 22.66
N ILE A 35 1.60 10.99 21.32
CA ILE A 35 0.76 11.91 20.53
C ILE A 35 -0.73 11.62 20.75
N GLN A 36 -1.12 10.34 20.83
CA GLN A 36 -2.51 9.96 21.06
C GLN A 36 -2.98 10.36 22.47
N GLU A 37 -2.13 10.23 23.49
CA GLU A 37 -2.42 10.64 24.87
C GLU A 37 -2.49 12.15 25.03
N GLN A 38 -1.54 12.90 24.46
CA GLN A 38 -1.58 14.37 24.43
C GLN A 38 -2.83 14.91 23.74
N GLY A 39 -3.26 14.25 22.66
CA GLY A 39 -4.51 14.57 21.97
C GLY A 39 -5.76 14.32 22.82
N ARG A 40 -5.76 13.28 23.66
CA ARG A 40 -6.87 12.98 24.59
C ARG A 40 -6.93 13.95 25.77
N ALA A 41 -5.78 14.41 26.26
CA ALA A 41 -5.70 15.36 27.37
C ALA A 41 -6.12 16.79 26.99
N SER A 42 -6.06 17.14 25.70
CA SER A 42 -6.39 18.48 25.21
C SER A 42 -7.88 18.61 24.87
N LEU A 43 -8.67 19.26 25.73
CA LEU A 43 -10.10 19.56 25.50
C LEU A 43 -10.39 20.32 24.18
N ALA A 44 -9.40 21.01 23.61
CA ALA A 44 -9.51 21.77 22.36
C ALA A 44 -9.35 20.93 21.07
N ARG A 45 -8.95 19.65 21.17
CA ARG A 45 -8.83 18.72 20.02
C ARG A 45 -9.52 17.40 20.36
N SER A 46 -10.85 17.44 20.49
CA SER A 46 -11.70 16.27 20.74
C SER A 46 -11.79 15.30 19.53
N LYS A 47 -10.67 14.94 18.90
CA LYS A 47 -10.61 13.84 17.95
C LYS A 47 -9.81 12.72 18.60
N ASN A 48 -10.53 11.70 19.06
CA ASN A 48 -9.96 10.37 19.32
C ASN A 48 -9.40 9.83 17.99
N ARG A 49 -8.20 10.30 17.63
CA ARG A 49 -7.52 9.90 16.40
C ARG A 49 -7.18 8.41 16.50
N LEU A 50 -7.52 7.66 15.46
CA LEU A 50 -7.18 6.25 15.40
C LEU A 50 -5.66 6.09 15.31
N PHE A 51 -5.15 5.06 15.97
CA PHE A 51 -3.71 4.79 16.05
C PHE A 51 -3.05 4.72 14.66
N GLY A 52 -3.68 4.00 13.73
CA GLY A 52 -3.26 3.89 12.33
C GLY A 52 -3.19 5.22 11.59
N MET A 53 -4.09 6.17 11.88
CA MET A 53 -4.06 7.49 11.24
C MET A 53 -2.84 8.30 11.68
N ILE A 54 -2.47 8.23 12.95
CA ILE A 54 -1.30 8.96 13.46
C ILE A 54 -0.03 8.41 12.79
N LEU A 55 0.05 7.08 12.61
CA LEU A 55 1.15 6.45 11.89
C LEU A 55 1.24 6.91 10.42
N CYS A 56 0.10 7.02 9.73
CA CYS A 56 0.04 7.55 8.37
C CYS A 56 0.49 9.02 8.31
N ASP A 57 0.03 9.87 9.23
CA ASP A 57 0.41 11.29 9.31
C ASP A 57 1.93 11.47 9.52
N LEU A 58 2.53 10.61 10.34
CA LEU A 58 3.98 10.59 10.59
C LEU A 58 4.77 9.97 9.43
N ASN A 59 4.10 9.52 8.36
CA ASN A 59 4.69 8.77 7.24
C ASN A 59 5.45 7.50 7.67
N LEU A 60 5.10 6.92 8.81
CA LEU A 60 5.70 5.67 9.31
C LEU A 60 5.18 4.46 8.53
N ILE A 61 3.90 4.48 8.16
CA ILE A 61 3.27 3.48 7.30
C ILE A 61 2.39 4.16 6.27
N THR A 62 2.01 3.45 5.21
CA THR A 62 0.99 3.94 4.27
C THR A 62 -0.42 3.52 4.71
N PRO A 63 -1.47 4.20 4.20
CA PRO A 63 -2.86 3.78 4.42
C PRO A 63 -3.14 2.34 4.01
N ILE A 64 -2.48 1.87 2.94
CA ILE A 64 -2.60 0.50 2.43
C ILE A 64 -2.00 -0.49 3.43
N ASP A 65 -0.82 -0.18 3.98
CA ASP A 65 -0.17 -1.02 5.00
C ASP A 65 -1.06 -1.14 6.25
N ASN A 66 -1.57 -0.01 6.74
CA ASN A 66 -2.49 0.03 7.88
C ASN A 66 -3.73 -0.83 7.62
N TYR A 67 -4.37 -0.64 6.46
CA TYR A 67 -5.55 -1.42 6.08
C TYR A 67 -5.26 -2.92 6.09
N CYS A 68 -4.21 -3.37 5.39
CA CYS A 68 -3.93 -4.79 5.25
C CYS A 68 -3.57 -5.47 6.57
N VAL A 69 -2.88 -4.79 7.49
CA VAL A 69 -2.60 -5.36 8.82
C VAL A 69 -3.88 -5.48 9.63
N LEU A 70 -4.72 -4.45 9.63
CA LEU A 70 -5.99 -4.49 10.37
C LEU A 70 -6.93 -5.57 9.81
N GLU A 71 -7.00 -5.70 8.49
CA GLU A 71 -7.79 -6.72 7.79
C GLU A 71 -7.30 -8.13 8.14
N LYS A 72 -5.98 -8.39 7.98
CA LYS A 72 -5.36 -9.70 8.26
C LYS A 72 -5.62 -10.19 9.68
N HIS A 73 -5.72 -9.28 10.65
CA HIS A 73 -5.91 -9.61 12.05
C HIS A 73 -7.35 -9.42 12.56
N GLY A 74 -8.33 -9.19 11.66
CA GLY A 74 -9.74 -9.04 12.02
C GLY A 74 -10.02 -7.86 12.97
N LYS A 75 -9.26 -6.78 12.81
CA LYS A 75 -9.35 -5.55 13.63
C LYS A 75 -9.87 -4.35 12.87
N LEU A 76 -10.16 -4.51 11.59
CA LEU A 76 -10.76 -3.47 10.79
C LEU A 76 -12.17 -3.18 11.31
N ILE A 77 -12.45 -1.93 11.64
CA ILE A 77 -13.83 -1.49 11.92
C ILE A 77 -14.51 -1.36 10.56
N THR A 78 -15.61 -2.08 10.37
CA THR A 78 -16.40 -1.97 9.13
C THR A 78 -17.11 -0.61 9.09
N LEU A 79 -17.45 -0.14 7.88
CA LEU A 79 -18.18 1.12 7.77
C LEU A 79 -19.57 0.98 8.40
N GLU A 80 -20.20 -0.16 8.19
CA GLU A 80 -21.50 -0.58 8.69
C GLU A 80 -21.53 -0.47 10.22
N ASP A 81 -20.58 -1.11 10.90
CA ASP A 81 -20.44 -1.03 12.36
C ASP A 81 -20.20 0.41 12.81
N PHE A 82 -19.36 1.15 12.09
CA PHE A 82 -19.08 2.54 12.42
C PHE A 82 -20.35 3.41 12.34
N LEU A 83 -21.15 3.27 11.28
CA LEU A 83 -22.40 4.01 11.10
C LEU A 83 -23.42 3.69 12.20
N ILE A 84 -23.56 2.42 12.56
CA ILE A 84 -24.47 1.96 13.62
C ILE A 84 -24.00 2.47 14.98
N GLN A 85 -22.72 2.29 15.32
CA GLN A 85 -22.14 2.73 16.60
C GLN A 85 -22.26 4.24 16.80
N LYS A 86 -22.11 5.02 15.72
CA LYS A 86 -22.28 6.47 15.73
C LYS A 86 -23.74 6.92 15.63
N LYS A 87 -24.70 5.98 15.57
CA LYS A 87 -26.14 6.25 15.40
C LYS A 87 -26.45 7.12 14.17
N LEU A 88 -25.63 7.01 13.12
CA LEU A 88 -25.81 7.73 11.87
C LEU A 88 -26.85 7.05 10.99
N VAL A 89 -26.94 5.73 11.08
CA VAL A 89 -27.87 4.88 10.32
C VAL A 89 -28.35 3.74 11.24
N SER A 90 -29.61 3.32 11.11
CA SER A 90 -30.12 2.16 11.85
C SER A 90 -29.61 0.84 11.26
N SER A 91 -29.52 -0.21 12.08
CA SER A 91 -29.12 -1.54 11.61
C SER A 91 -30.01 -2.06 10.47
N PHE A 92 -31.33 -1.89 10.60
CA PHE A 92 -32.30 -2.27 9.56
C PHE A 92 -32.02 -1.58 8.22
N LEU A 93 -31.69 -0.29 8.24
CA LEU A 93 -31.39 0.45 7.02
C LEU A 93 -30.05 0.02 6.41
N VAL A 94 -29.03 -0.26 7.24
CA VAL A 94 -27.76 -0.84 6.78
C VAL A 94 -27.98 -2.18 6.08
N GLU A 95 -28.75 -3.09 6.68
CA GLU A 95 -29.08 -4.40 6.08
C GLU A 95 -29.79 -4.25 4.73
N LYS A 96 -30.77 -3.33 4.65
CA LYS A 96 -31.49 -3.05 3.41
C LYS A 96 -30.56 -2.53 2.30
N ILE A 97 -29.66 -1.58 2.62
CA ILE A 97 -28.70 -1.04 1.65
C ILE A 97 -27.71 -2.12 1.24
N GLN A 98 -27.27 -2.97 2.18
CA GLN A 98 -26.34 -4.05 1.90
C GLN A 98 -26.94 -5.08 0.93
N ALA A 99 -28.19 -5.49 1.15
CA ALA A 99 -28.91 -6.38 0.23
C ALA A 99 -28.97 -5.77 -1.19
N ARG A 100 -29.31 -4.48 -1.28
CA ARG A 100 -29.36 -3.74 -2.55
C ARG A 100 -27.97 -3.57 -3.19
N SER A 101 -26.92 -3.39 -2.38
CA SER A 101 -25.52 -3.30 -2.84
C SER A 101 -25.10 -4.57 -3.57
N ILE A 102 -25.47 -5.73 -3.01
CA ILE A 102 -25.20 -7.04 -3.62
C ILE A 102 -26.04 -7.22 -4.88
N GLU A 103 -27.35 -6.98 -4.82
CA GLU A 103 -28.28 -7.13 -5.94
C GLU A 103 -27.87 -6.29 -7.16
N LEU A 104 -27.53 -5.02 -6.94
CA LEU A 104 -27.17 -4.09 -8.02
C LEU A 104 -25.69 -4.15 -8.39
N ASN A 105 -24.87 -4.87 -7.61
CA ASN A 105 -23.41 -4.83 -7.70
C ASN A 105 -22.83 -3.40 -7.60
N ILE A 106 -23.44 -2.53 -6.80
CA ILE A 106 -22.98 -1.15 -6.54
C ILE A 106 -22.35 -1.12 -5.14
N PRO A 107 -21.16 -0.52 -4.92
CA PRO A 107 -20.57 -0.41 -3.59
C PRO A 107 -21.51 0.23 -2.56
N PHE A 108 -21.56 -0.34 -1.35
CA PHE A 108 -22.38 0.14 -0.24
C PHE A 108 -22.21 1.65 0.02
N MET A 109 -20.97 2.15 0.07
CA MET A 109 -20.65 3.57 0.23
C MET A 109 -21.23 4.46 -0.88
N SER A 110 -21.35 3.92 -2.10
CA SER A 110 -21.90 4.68 -3.22
C SER A 110 -23.42 4.76 -3.14
N LEU A 111 -24.11 3.69 -2.72
CA LEU A 111 -25.55 3.75 -2.48
C LEU A 111 -25.89 4.75 -1.36
N LEU A 112 -25.12 4.73 -0.27
CA LEU A 112 -25.25 5.71 0.81
C LEU A 112 -25.17 7.16 0.34
N LEU A 113 -24.31 7.44 -0.65
CA LEU A 113 -24.13 8.76 -1.23
C LEU A 113 -25.21 9.11 -2.24
N GLU A 114 -25.50 8.19 -3.17
CA GLU A 114 -26.40 8.40 -4.31
C GLU A 114 -27.87 8.46 -3.88
N ASP A 115 -28.25 7.69 -2.86
CA ASP A 115 -29.59 7.75 -2.24
C ASP A 115 -29.74 8.90 -1.23
N GLY A 116 -28.68 9.69 -0.99
CA GLY A 116 -28.71 10.82 -0.05
C GLY A 116 -28.87 10.43 1.43
N ILE A 117 -28.58 9.18 1.78
CA ILE A 117 -28.73 8.64 3.14
C ILE A 117 -27.76 9.30 4.10
N ILE A 118 -26.54 9.59 3.63
CA ILE A 118 -25.55 10.39 4.35
C ILE A 118 -25.05 11.53 3.46
N PRO A 119 -24.84 12.75 4.03
CA PRO A 119 -24.25 13.84 3.29
C PRO A 119 -22.84 13.50 2.78
N LYS A 120 -22.48 14.00 1.59
CA LYS A 120 -21.16 13.81 1.00
C LYS A 120 -20.03 14.21 1.94
N THR A 121 -20.16 15.34 2.65
CA THR A 121 -19.16 15.85 3.59
C THR A 121 -18.93 14.89 4.76
N LEU A 122 -20.00 14.26 5.25
CA LEU A 122 -19.92 13.25 6.29
C LEU A 122 -19.22 11.99 5.77
N LEU A 123 -19.59 11.48 4.60
CA LEU A 123 -18.91 10.32 4.00
C LEU A 123 -17.43 10.61 3.72
N GLN A 124 -17.09 11.82 3.25
CA GLN A 124 -15.69 12.26 3.09
C GLN A 124 -14.91 12.16 4.39
N GLN A 125 -15.50 12.63 5.49
CA GLN A 125 -14.87 12.55 6.79
C GLN A 125 -14.71 11.09 7.25
N ILE A 126 -15.75 10.26 7.10
CA ILE A 126 -15.70 8.86 7.54
C ILE A 126 -14.67 8.06 6.75
N VAL A 127 -14.60 8.22 5.42
CA VAL A 127 -13.62 7.54 4.59
C VAL A 127 -12.19 7.95 4.98
N PHE A 128 -11.98 9.24 5.27
CA PHE A 128 -10.69 9.72 5.73
C PHE A 128 -10.35 9.21 7.13
N ASP A 129 -11.31 9.19 8.06
CA ASP A 129 -11.09 8.75 9.43
C ASP A 129 -10.82 7.24 9.51
N LEU A 130 -11.53 6.41 8.74
CA LEU A 130 -11.37 4.96 8.76
C LEU A 130 -10.20 4.45 7.90
N PHE A 131 -10.02 5.02 6.71
CA PHE A 131 -9.08 4.49 5.72
C PHE A 131 -7.90 5.42 5.44
N HIS A 132 -7.94 6.67 5.90
CA HIS A 132 -6.96 7.71 5.57
C HIS A 132 -6.83 7.93 4.06
N ILE A 133 -7.96 7.87 3.35
CA ILE A 133 -8.04 8.05 1.90
C ILE A 133 -8.81 9.34 1.59
N PRO A 134 -8.27 10.23 0.73
CA PRO A 134 -8.99 11.42 0.32
C PRO A 134 -10.18 11.04 -0.58
N PHE A 135 -11.34 11.65 -0.34
CA PHE A 135 -12.50 11.56 -1.23
C PHE A 135 -12.66 12.85 -2.03
N ARG A 136 -12.44 12.77 -3.36
CA ARG A 136 -12.54 13.90 -4.29
C ARG A 136 -13.42 13.56 -5.50
N SER A 137 -13.90 14.61 -6.18
CA SER A 137 -14.46 14.46 -7.53
C SER A 137 -13.32 14.22 -8.53
N ILE A 138 -13.60 13.47 -9.59
CA ILE A 138 -12.68 13.21 -10.69
C ILE A 138 -13.13 13.82 -12.02
N SER A 139 -14.17 14.65 -12.01
CA SER A 139 -14.74 15.30 -13.20
C SER A 139 -13.76 16.21 -13.94
N ASN A 140 -12.67 16.63 -13.31
CA ASN A 140 -11.63 17.49 -13.88
C ASN A 140 -10.39 16.72 -14.36
N ILE A 141 -10.39 15.38 -14.30
CA ILE A 141 -9.26 14.58 -14.73
C ILE A 141 -9.32 14.39 -16.25
N VAL A 142 -8.27 14.82 -16.94
CA VAL A 142 -8.10 14.70 -18.39
C VAL A 142 -6.86 13.88 -18.69
N PHE A 143 -6.93 13.04 -19.71
CA PHE A 143 -5.81 12.20 -20.14
C PHE A 143 -5.13 12.71 -21.40
N SER A 144 -3.81 12.56 -21.45
CA SER A 144 -3.10 12.48 -22.73
C SER A 144 -3.20 11.06 -23.31
N LYS A 145 -3.19 10.93 -24.64
CA LYS A 145 -3.22 9.62 -25.33
C LYS A 145 -2.14 8.65 -24.81
N HIS A 146 -0.93 9.15 -24.56
CA HIS A 146 0.16 8.36 -23.98
C HIS A 146 -0.16 7.84 -22.57
N SER A 147 -0.69 8.69 -21.70
CA SER A 147 -0.99 8.29 -20.32
C SER A 147 -2.03 7.17 -20.31
N ARG A 148 -3.00 7.20 -21.23
CA ARG A 148 -4.04 6.18 -21.37
C ARG A 148 -3.46 4.78 -21.60
N THR A 149 -2.47 4.61 -22.48
CA THR A 149 -1.82 3.30 -22.70
C THR A 149 -1.20 2.74 -21.43
N GLU A 150 -0.44 3.57 -20.72
CA GLU A 150 0.30 3.16 -19.52
C GLU A 150 -0.64 2.84 -18.35
N LEU A 151 -1.71 3.63 -18.19
CA LEU A 151 -2.75 3.38 -17.19
C LEU A 151 -3.48 2.05 -17.47
N CYS A 152 -3.88 1.79 -18.72
CA CYS A 152 -4.52 0.55 -19.14
C CYS A 152 -3.61 -0.68 -19.02
N PHE A 153 -2.29 -0.49 -19.13
CA PHE A 153 -1.31 -1.57 -18.93
C PHE A 153 -1.24 -1.98 -17.46
N VAL A 154 -1.26 -1.02 -16.52
CA VAL A 154 -1.15 -1.31 -15.09
C VAL A 154 -2.45 -1.90 -14.54
N ILE A 155 -3.60 -1.37 -14.94
CA ILE A 155 -4.91 -1.92 -14.57
C ILE A 155 -5.72 -2.09 -15.85
N ASN A 156 -5.96 -3.34 -16.21
CA ASN A 156 -6.72 -3.64 -17.42
C ASN A 156 -8.24 -3.50 -17.18
N LYS A 157 -9.02 -3.56 -18.26
CA LYS A 157 -10.48 -3.41 -18.24
C LYS A 157 -11.18 -4.39 -17.28
N ILE A 158 -10.74 -5.65 -17.26
CA ILE A 158 -11.35 -6.71 -16.45
C ILE A 158 -11.08 -6.45 -14.97
N GLN A 159 -9.80 -6.24 -14.62
CA GLN A 159 -9.37 -5.90 -13.26
C GLN A 159 -10.07 -4.66 -12.73
N ALA A 160 -10.17 -3.62 -13.56
CA ALA A 160 -10.81 -2.37 -13.16
C ALA A 160 -12.29 -2.58 -12.79
N ARG A 161 -13.01 -3.37 -13.58
CA ARG A 161 -14.42 -3.68 -13.34
C ARG A 161 -14.63 -4.58 -12.12
N GLU A 162 -13.85 -5.64 -12.01
CA GLU A 162 -13.94 -6.62 -10.92
C GLU A 162 -13.65 -5.99 -9.56
N HIS A 163 -12.57 -5.22 -9.49
CA HIS A 163 -12.15 -4.59 -8.24
C HIS A 163 -12.74 -3.21 -8.02
N LYS A 164 -13.48 -2.64 -8.99
CA LYS A 164 -14.02 -1.27 -8.93
C LYS A 164 -12.93 -0.24 -8.58
N VAL A 165 -11.75 -0.47 -9.14
CA VAL A 165 -10.55 0.37 -9.03
C VAL A 165 -10.18 0.84 -10.41
N ILE A 166 -9.82 2.12 -10.57
CA ILE A 166 -9.50 2.67 -11.87
C ILE A 166 -8.25 3.57 -11.81
N PRO A 167 -7.29 3.43 -12.74
CA PRO A 167 -6.10 4.25 -12.74
C PRO A 167 -6.45 5.64 -13.29
N LEU A 168 -6.24 6.69 -12.47
CA LEU A 168 -6.67 8.06 -12.76
C LEU A 168 -5.58 8.92 -13.37
N ILE A 169 -4.38 8.90 -12.79
CA ILE A 169 -3.29 9.80 -13.19
C ILE A 169 -1.96 9.08 -12.98
N LEU A 170 -1.08 9.18 -13.96
CA LEU A 170 0.33 8.82 -13.81
C LEU A 170 1.20 10.07 -13.92
N LYS A 171 1.90 10.43 -12.84
CA LYS A 171 2.82 11.57 -12.80
C LYS A 171 4.18 11.10 -12.29
N GLY A 172 5.18 11.08 -13.17
CA GLY A 172 6.46 10.44 -12.89
C GLY A 172 6.25 8.96 -12.60
N ASN A 173 6.67 8.50 -11.43
CA ASN A 173 6.43 7.14 -10.94
C ASN A 173 5.22 7.03 -10.00
N THR A 174 4.44 8.09 -9.81
CA THR A 174 3.28 8.04 -8.92
C THR A 174 2.01 7.76 -9.72
N LEU A 175 1.38 6.62 -9.44
CA LEU A 175 0.10 6.23 -10.00
C LEU A 175 -1.02 6.50 -8.99
N LEU A 176 -1.92 7.41 -9.32
CA LEU A 176 -3.14 7.66 -8.54
C LEU A 176 -4.25 6.74 -9.04
N CYS A 177 -4.80 5.93 -8.14
CA CYS A 177 -5.94 5.06 -8.39
C CYS A 177 -7.19 5.59 -7.68
N GLY A 178 -8.30 5.64 -8.41
CA GLY A 178 -9.63 5.83 -7.88
C GLY A 178 -10.19 4.50 -7.39
N ILE A 179 -10.72 4.46 -6.18
CA ILE A 179 -11.40 3.28 -5.63
C ILE A 179 -12.84 3.64 -5.29
N ALA A 180 -13.79 2.82 -5.74
CA ALA A 180 -15.20 3.00 -5.38
C ALA A 180 -15.59 2.22 -4.12
N ASP A 181 -14.68 1.40 -3.62
CA ASP A 181 -14.83 0.58 -2.42
C ASP A 181 -13.47 0.46 -1.68
N PRO A 182 -13.32 1.04 -0.48
CA PRO A 182 -12.08 0.96 0.30
C PRO A 182 -11.69 -0.47 0.70
N GLN A 183 -12.62 -1.43 0.68
CA GLN A 183 -12.28 -2.84 0.93
C GLN A 183 -11.37 -3.43 -0.15
N LYS A 184 -11.21 -2.73 -1.28
CA LYS A 184 -10.37 -3.13 -2.41
C LYS A 184 -8.94 -2.60 -2.30
N LEU A 185 -8.53 -2.09 -1.13
CA LEU A 185 -7.15 -1.68 -0.87
C LEU A 185 -6.13 -2.84 -0.93
N SER A 186 -6.57 -4.06 -0.63
CA SER A 186 -5.76 -5.27 -0.81
C SER A 186 -5.33 -5.46 -2.27
N PHE A 187 -6.20 -5.17 -3.24
CA PHE A 187 -5.85 -5.17 -4.67
C PHE A 187 -4.81 -4.11 -5.02
N ILE A 188 -4.86 -2.92 -4.40
CA ILE A 188 -3.81 -1.91 -4.58
C ILE A 188 -2.46 -2.42 -4.06
N ARG A 189 -2.45 -3.17 -2.95
CA ARG A 189 -1.23 -3.82 -2.45
C ARG A 189 -0.69 -4.86 -3.44
N GLU A 190 -1.57 -5.63 -4.08
CA GLU A 190 -1.19 -6.56 -5.14
C GLU A 190 -0.54 -5.83 -6.32
N LEU A 191 -1.15 -4.76 -6.80
CA LEU A 191 -0.59 -3.93 -7.87
C LEU A 191 0.78 -3.35 -7.49
N ASN A 192 0.95 -2.92 -6.23
CA ASN A 192 2.25 -2.43 -5.74
C ASN A 192 3.34 -3.52 -5.80
N ASN A 193 2.96 -4.79 -5.60
CA ASN A 193 3.89 -5.91 -5.73
C ASN A 193 4.20 -6.25 -7.20
N GLN A 194 3.20 -6.15 -8.08
CA GLN A 194 3.33 -6.43 -9.51
C GLN A 194 4.09 -5.33 -10.26
N PHE A 195 3.89 -4.08 -9.86
CA PHE A 195 4.48 -2.89 -10.48
C PHE A 195 5.27 -2.05 -9.47
N PRO A 196 6.37 -2.59 -8.91
CA PRO A 196 7.10 -1.94 -7.83
C PRO A 196 7.87 -0.69 -8.29
N GLN A 197 7.95 -0.45 -9.61
CA GLN A 197 8.42 0.81 -10.19
C GLN A 197 7.46 1.98 -9.95
N TYR A 198 6.21 1.72 -9.59
CA TYR A 198 5.23 2.76 -9.30
C TYR A 198 4.99 2.91 -7.80
N ARG A 199 4.80 4.16 -7.37
CA ARG A 199 4.22 4.50 -6.08
C ARG A 199 2.71 4.66 -6.24
N PHE A 200 1.96 3.70 -5.72
CA PHE A 200 0.51 3.76 -5.72
C PHE A 200 0.00 4.76 -4.67
N LYS A 201 -0.92 5.62 -5.08
CA LYS A 201 -1.75 6.46 -4.21
C LYS A 201 -3.20 6.15 -4.48
N THR A 202 -4.04 6.27 -3.46
CA THR A 202 -5.47 6.00 -3.58
C THR A 202 -6.30 7.25 -3.30
N MET A 203 -7.44 7.31 -3.97
CA MET A 203 -8.48 8.30 -3.80
C MET A 203 -9.81 7.59 -3.85
N PHE A 204 -10.69 7.87 -2.90
CA PHE A 204 -12.06 7.39 -2.98
C PHE A 204 -12.84 8.24 -4.00
N ILE A 205 -13.62 7.57 -4.83
CA ILE A 205 -14.48 8.16 -5.86
C ILE A 205 -15.88 7.54 -5.76
N SER A 206 -16.92 8.27 -6.17
CA SER A 206 -18.26 7.66 -6.24
C SER A 206 -18.32 6.59 -7.33
N PHE A 207 -19.24 5.64 -7.22
CA PHE A 207 -19.43 4.62 -8.26
C PHE A 207 -19.91 5.21 -9.59
N SER A 208 -20.74 6.25 -9.55
CA SER A 208 -21.03 7.10 -10.72
C SER A 208 -19.77 7.68 -11.36
N GLY A 209 -18.84 8.22 -10.57
CA GLY A 209 -17.54 8.69 -11.05
C GLY A 209 -16.70 7.57 -11.66
N PHE A 210 -16.60 6.42 -11.00
CA PHE A 210 -15.94 5.22 -11.52
C PHE A 210 -16.54 4.81 -12.87
N THR A 211 -17.87 4.72 -12.98
CA THR A 211 -18.57 4.28 -14.18
C THR A 211 -18.32 5.24 -15.35
N TRP A 212 -18.41 6.55 -15.10
CA TRP A 212 -18.10 7.57 -16.10
C TRP A 212 -16.66 7.43 -16.61
N PHE A 213 -15.70 7.34 -15.70
CA PHE A 213 -14.29 7.27 -16.04
C PHE A 213 -13.89 5.95 -16.70
N TYR A 214 -14.56 4.86 -16.33
CA TYR A 214 -14.38 3.53 -16.93
C TYR A 214 -14.76 3.54 -18.41
N LYS A 215 -15.89 4.17 -18.76
CA LYS A 215 -16.30 4.35 -20.17
C LYS A 215 -15.25 5.15 -20.93
N MET A 216 -14.82 6.27 -20.36
CA MET A 216 -13.81 7.14 -20.97
C MET A 216 -12.46 6.44 -21.16
N LEU A 217 -12.02 5.64 -20.20
CA LEU A 217 -10.71 4.99 -20.24
C LEU A 217 -10.68 3.71 -21.10
N TYR A 218 -11.73 2.88 -21.05
CA TYR A 218 -11.71 1.55 -21.65
C TYR A 218 -12.70 1.32 -22.80
N GLU A 219 -13.70 2.18 -22.98
CA GLU A 219 -14.78 1.94 -23.97
C GLU A 219 -14.79 2.96 -25.10
N GLU A 220 -14.35 4.20 -24.86
CA GLU A 220 -14.17 5.17 -25.93
C GLU A 220 -13.10 4.69 -26.91
N ALA A 221 -13.41 4.71 -28.21
CA ALA A 221 -12.49 4.32 -29.26
C ALA A 221 -11.25 5.24 -29.27
N TRP A 222 -10.07 4.64 -29.20
CA TRP A 222 -8.80 5.33 -29.33
C TRP A 222 -7.79 4.39 -29.98
N ALA A 223 -6.93 4.95 -30.83
CA ALA A 223 -5.82 4.19 -31.40
C ALA A 223 -4.70 4.09 -30.36
N PRO A 224 -4.37 2.89 -29.84
CA PRO A 224 -3.26 2.74 -28.94
C PRO A 224 -1.97 3.08 -29.67
N GLU A 225 -1.21 4.05 -29.15
CA GLU A 225 0.15 4.24 -29.61
C GLU A 225 0.96 3.01 -29.20
N LYS A 226 1.85 2.54 -30.09
CA LYS A 226 2.83 1.52 -29.72
C LYS A 226 3.55 2.00 -28.45
N PRO A 227 3.69 1.16 -27.41
CA PRO A 227 4.50 1.50 -26.26
C PRO A 227 5.90 1.89 -26.79
N ARG A 228 6.29 3.17 -26.67
CA ARG A 228 7.69 3.52 -26.88
C ARG A 228 8.47 2.77 -25.82
N GLU A 229 9.62 2.18 -26.18
CA GLU A 229 10.57 1.62 -25.22
C GLU A 229 11.04 2.75 -24.30
N LYS A 230 10.26 2.99 -23.25
CA LYS A 230 10.56 3.99 -22.25
C LYS A 230 11.43 3.30 -21.22
N LEU A 231 12.58 3.89 -20.95
CA LEU A 231 13.40 3.48 -19.81
C LEU A 231 12.53 3.50 -18.56
N VAL A 232 12.27 2.32 -18.00
CA VAL A 232 11.57 2.17 -16.71
C VAL A 232 12.32 3.04 -15.69
N ASP A 233 11.60 3.95 -15.04
CA ASP A 233 12.17 4.73 -13.93
C ASP A 233 12.38 3.81 -12.73
N LEU A 234 13.64 3.46 -12.47
CA LEU A 234 14.03 2.58 -11.37
C LEU A 234 14.39 3.36 -10.10
N SER A 235 14.20 4.69 -10.08
CA SER A 235 14.66 5.54 -8.99
C SER A 235 14.09 5.12 -7.62
N LEU A 236 12.84 4.64 -7.56
CA LEU A 236 12.26 4.13 -6.32
C LEU A 236 12.93 2.84 -5.84
N LEU A 237 13.30 1.96 -6.79
CA LEU A 237 13.88 0.67 -6.47
C LEU A 237 15.36 0.78 -6.10
N LEU A 238 16.10 1.66 -6.77
CA LEU A 238 17.53 1.89 -6.55
C LEU A 238 17.84 2.66 -5.26
N LYS A 239 16.85 3.38 -4.69
CA LYS A 239 16.97 4.02 -3.37
C LYS A 239 16.94 3.04 -2.19
N PHE A 240 16.59 1.78 -2.43
CA PHE A 240 16.58 0.75 -1.38
C PHE A 240 18.01 0.45 -0.92
N CYS A 241 18.21 0.50 0.40
CA CYS A 241 19.42 0.04 1.06
C CYS A 241 19.05 -0.89 2.21
N VAL A 242 19.99 -1.75 2.58
CA VAL A 242 19.85 -2.67 3.72
C VAL A 242 21.19 -2.78 4.42
N THR A 243 21.18 -2.58 5.73
CA THR A 243 22.37 -2.75 6.56
C THR A 243 22.34 -4.14 7.18
N ILE A 244 23.44 -4.87 7.04
CA ILE A 244 23.59 -6.25 7.50
C ILE A 244 24.87 -6.31 8.33
N ALA A 245 24.78 -6.77 9.57
CA ALA A 245 25.94 -7.01 10.45
C ALA A 245 26.34 -8.50 10.45
N ASP A 246 25.37 -9.41 10.33
CA ASP A 246 25.59 -10.83 10.19
C ASP A 246 24.63 -11.47 9.16
N PRO A 247 25.09 -11.75 7.93
CA PRO A 247 24.24 -12.31 6.89
C PRO A 247 23.71 -13.73 7.20
N VAL A 248 24.34 -14.49 8.10
CA VAL A 248 23.91 -15.84 8.48
C VAL A 248 22.70 -15.78 9.41
N ASN A 249 22.73 -14.84 10.35
CA ASN A 249 21.68 -14.64 11.35
C ASN A 249 20.58 -13.69 10.86
N GLU A 250 20.89 -12.71 10.01
CA GLU A 250 19.96 -11.73 9.47
C GLU A 250 19.33 -12.17 8.13
N ARG A 251 18.85 -13.42 8.06
CA ARG A 251 18.31 -14.02 6.83
C ARG A 251 17.17 -13.21 6.21
N LYS A 252 16.37 -12.52 7.03
CA LYS A 252 15.27 -11.65 6.55
C LYS A 252 15.79 -10.45 5.77
N ALA A 253 16.86 -9.80 6.25
CA ALA A 253 17.48 -8.65 5.58
C ALA A 253 18.10 -9.08 4.24
N VAL A 254 18.84 -10.18 4.22
CA VAL A 254 19.41 -10.75 2.98
C VAL A 254 18.31 -11.12 1.99
N LEU A 255 17.20 -11.71 2.45
CA LEU A 255 16.07 -12.06 1.60
C LEU A 255 15.37 -10.83 1.03
N ALA A 256 15.17 -9.78 1.83
CA ALA A 256 14.61 -8.52 1.36
C ALA A 256 15.50 -7.91 0.26
N PHE A 257 16.82 -7.97 0.44
CA PHE A 257 17.77 -7.52 -0.56
C PHE A 257 17.68 -8.31 -1.87
N TYR A 258 17.64 -9.64 -1.77
CA TYR A 258 17.49 -10.53 -2.93
C TYR A 258 16.21 -10.24 -3.70
N LYS A 259 15.08 -10.10 -3.00
CA LYS A 259 13.79 -9.76 -3.63
C LYS A 259 13.89 -8.44 -4.39
N ARG A 260 14.52 -7.42 -3.80
CA ARG A 260 14.72 -6.12 -4.46
C ARG A 260 15.63 -6.24 -5.68
N TYR A 261 16.71 -7.01 -5.58
CA TYR A 261 17.61 -7.29 -6.70
C TYR A 261 16.87 -7.95 -7.88
N GLU A 262 16.10 -9.01 -7.64
CA GLU A 262 15.35 -9.68 -8.70
C GLU A 262 14.27 -8.78 -9.33
N GLN A 263 13.62 -7.91 -8.54
CA GLN A 263 12.67 -6.92 -9.06
C GLN A 263 13.33 -5.94 -10.04
N VAL A 264 14.50 -5.39 -9.67
CA VAL A 264 15.20 -4.47 -10.58
C VAL A 264 15.72 -5.22 -11.80
N ARG A 265 16.24 -6.44 -11.59
CA ARG A 265 16.78 -7.29 -12.66
C ARG A 265 15.71 -7.62 -13.72
N SER A 266 14.51 -8.01 -13.30
CA SER A 266 13.41 -8.32 -14.23
C SER A 266 12.97 -7.09 -15.03
N LEU A 267 12.88 -5.93 -14.38
CA LEU A 267 12.50 -4.67 -15.04
C LEU A 267 13.55 -4.12 -16.02
N VAL A 268 14.81 -4.55 -15.90
CA VAL A 268 15.88 -4.21 -16.87
C VAL A 268 15.91 -5.21 -18.04
N GLY A 269 15.01 -6.20 -18.07
CA GLY A 269 14.86 -7.15 -19.18
C GLY A 269 15.68 -8.43 -19.06
N TYR A 270 16.26 -8.70 -17.88
CA TYR A 270 16.92 -9.98 -17.65
C TYR A 270 15.89 -11.06 -17.30
N ALA A 271 15.82 -12.12 -18.11
CA ALA A 271 14.90 -13.24 -17.90
C ALA A 271 15.07 -13.93 -16.54
N ALA A 272 13.97 -14.47 -16.01
CA ALA A 272 14.01 -15.38 -14.85
C ALA A 272 14.81 -16.64 -15.23
N GLN A 273 15.98 -16.83 -14.63
CA GLN A 273 16.80 -18.03 -14.83
C GLN A 273 16.98 -18.69 -13.46
N GLY A 274 16.11 -19.65 -13.14
CA GLY A 274 16.18 -20.48 -11.95
C GLY A 274 16.08 -19.75 -10.61
N ASP A 275 16.11 -20.52 -9.52
CA ASP A 275 16.19 -19.97 -8.16
C ASP A 275 17.64 -19.57 -7.83
N ARG A 276 17.96 -18.29 -8.03
CA ARG A 276 19.28 -17.71 -7.73
C ARG A 276 19.44 -17.33 -6.25
N LYS A 277 18.42 -17.56 -5.42
CA LYS A 277 18.41 -17.15 -4.02
C LYS A 277 19.61 -17.68 -3.26
N LYS A 278 19.93 -18.96 -3.41
CA LYS A 278 21.09 -19.58 -2.73
C LYS A 278 22.40 -18.94 -3.17
N MET A 279 22.59 -18.75 -4.48
CA MET A 279 23.80 -18.09 -5.01
C MET A 279 23.93 -16.66 -4.49
N PHE A 280 22.83 -15.90 -4.47
CA PHE A 280 22.82 -14.53 -3.96
C PHE A 280 23.14 -14.48 -2.45
N GLN A 281 22.56 -15.39 -1.65
CA GLN A 281 22.84 -15.49 -0.23
C GLN A 281 24.32 -15.80 0.05
N THR A 282 24.89 -16.77 -0.68
CA THR A 282 26.32 -17.09 -0.60
C THR A 282 27.18 -15.90 -1.02
N PHE A 283 26.83 -15.21 -2.10
CA PHE A 283 27.52 -13.99 -2.56
C PHE A 283 27.54 -12.91 -1.48
N VAL A 284 26.39 -12.60 -0.86
CA VAL A 284 26.33 -11.59 0.21
C VAL A 284 27.18 -12.03 1.40
N ALA A 285 27.10 -13.29 1.83
CA ALA A 285 27.88 -13.79 2.96
C ALA A 285 29.40 -13.71 2.72
N GLU A 286 29.85 -14.13 1.53
CA GLU A 286 31.26 -14.12 1.15
C GLU A 286 31.82 -12.69 1.08
N TYR A 287 31.14 -11.79 0.36
CA TYR A 287 31.61 -10.41 0.22
C TYR A 287 31.47 -9.62 1.51
N HIS A 288 30.46 -9.91 2.34
CA HIS A 288 30.37 -9.34 3.68
C HIS A 288 31.61 -9.69 4.51
N GLY A 289 32.01 -10.97 4.55
CA GLY A 289 33.21 -11.41 5.26
C GLY A 289 34.49 -10.72 4.77
N LYS A 290 34.68 -10.67 3.45
CA LYS A 290 35.85 -10.01 2.81
C LYS A 290 35.92 -8.51 3.12
N ILE A 291 34.81 -7.79 3.02
CA ILE A 291 34.74 -6.35 3.29
C ILE A 291 34.98 -6.10 4.78
N ARG A 292 34.38 -6.90 5.66
CA ARG A 292 34.55 -6.79 7.11
C ARG A 292 36.02 -6.96 7.52
N GLN A 293 36.70 -7.95 6.96
CA GLN A 293 38.13 -8.19 7.21
C GLN A 293 39.00 -7.03 6.70
N LYS A 294 38.67 -6.47 5.53
CA LYS A 294 39.46 -5.40 4.90
C LYS A 294 39.29 -4.03 5.57
N TYR A 295 38.09 -3.70 6.01
CA TYR A 295 37.74 -2.34 6.50
C TYR A 295 37.43 -2.28 8.00
N HIS A 296 37.63 -3.37 8.74
CA HIS A 296 37.40 -3.45 10.19
C HIS A 296 36.04 -2.86 10.65
N CYS A 297 34.98 -3.13 9.89
CA CYS A 297 33.63 -2.64 10.16
C CYS A 297 32.79 -3.65 10.93
N ARG A 298 31.70 -3.20 11.56
CA ARG A 298 30.72 -4.11 12.21
C ARG A 298 29.54 -4.45 11.32
N SER A 299 29.18 -3.56 10.40
CA SER A 299 28.04 -3.73 9.51
C SER A 299 28.35 -3.18 8.13
N ILE A 300 27.60 -3.65 7.14
CA ILE A 300 27.75 -3.23 5.74
C ILE A 300 26.38 -2.87 5.20
N GLU A 301 26.27 -1.67 4.63
CA GLU A 301 25.10 -1.20 3.90
C GLU A 301 25.21 -1.62 2.43
N PHE A 302 24.27 -2.46 1.99
CA PHE A 302 24.16 -2.87 0.60
C PHE A 302 23.10 -2.05 -0.12
N SER A 303 23.38 -1.69 -1.38
CA SER A 303 22.41 -1.02 -2.26
C SER A 303 22.55 -1.47 -3.71
N LEU A 304 21.60 -1.06 -4.55
CA LEU A 304 21.62 -1.33 -5.98
C LEU A 304 21.93 -0.05 -6.76
N LYS A 305 22.78 -0.17 -7.77
CA LYS A 305 23.08 0.93 -8.71
C LYS A 305 22.95 0.43 -10.14
N LYS A 306 22.25 1.18 -10.98
CA LYS A 306 22.22 0.94 -12.42
C LYS A 306 23.32 1.78 -13.07
N GLU A 307 24.27 1.13 -13.72
CA GLU A 307 25.30 1.79 -14.52
C GLU A 307 25.15 1.35 -15.97
N LYS A 308 24.71 2.26 -16.84
CA LYS A 308 24.33 1.97 -18.23
C LYS A 308 23.29 0.83 -18.27
N ASN A 309 23.66 -0.32 -18.85
CA ASN A 309 22.82 -1.51 -18.98
C ASN A 309 23.09 -2.58 -17.93
N HIS A 310 23.93 -2.30 -16.92
CA HIS A 310 24.29 -3.27 -15.88
C HIS A 310 23.74 -2.86 -14.51
N LEU A 311 23.17 -3.85 -13.82
CA LEU A 311 22.81 -3.73 -12.42
C LEU A 311 24.01 -4.15 -11.56
N ARG A 312 24.46 -3.27 -10.66
CA ARG A 312 25.55 -3.52 -9.73
C ARG A 312 25.03 -3.50 -8.29
N ILE A 313 25.62 -4.35 -7.47
CA ILE A 313 25.47 -4.34 -6.02
C ILE A 313 26.60 -3.47 -5.47
N MET A 314 26.24 -2.44 -4.72
CA MET A 314 27.18 -1.60 -3.98
C MET A 314 27.19 -2.05 -2.52
N ALA A 315 28.34 -1.94 -1.87
CA ALA A 315 28.52 -2.29 -0.47
C ALA A 315 29.36 -1.20 0.20
N PHE A 316 28.83 -0.62 1.27
CA PHE A 316 29.44 0.48 2.01
C PHE A 316 29.67 0.04 3.46
N PRO A 317 30.93 -0.08 3.91
CA PRO A 317 31.26 -0.33 5.32
C PRO A 317 30.61 0.72 6.22
N LYS A 318 30.03 0.30 7.34
CA LYS A 318 29.47 1.16 8.39
C LYS A 318 30.06 0.77 9.74
N ASP A 319 30.03 1.70 10.69
CA ASP A 319 30.51 1.47 12.06
C ASP A 319 31.96 0.94 12.07
N GLN A 320 32.87 1.73 11.51
CA GLN A 320 34.30 1.42 11.55
C GLN A 320 34.75 1.36 13.02
N VAL A 321 35.38 0.26 13.39
CA VAL A 321 36.01 0.13 14.70
C VAL A 321 37.41 0.70 14.54
N GLU A 322 37.69 1.82 15.22
CA GLU A 322 39.05 2.37 15.34
C GLU A 322 40.06 1.36 15.87
#